data_AF-A0A441V239-F1
#
_entry.id   AF-A0A441V239-F1
#
_cell.length_a   1.000
_cell.length_b   1.000
_cell.length_c   1.000
_cell.angle_alpha   90.00
_cell.angle_beta   90.00
_cell.angle_gamma   90.00
#
_symmetry.space_group_name_H-M   'P 1'
#
loop_
_entity.id
_entity.type
_entity.pdbx_description
1 polymer ?
#
loop_
_entity_poly.entity_id
_entity_poly.type
_entity_poly.pdbx_seq_one_letter_code
_entity_poly.pdbx_strand_id
1 'polypeptide(L)'
;MGQIAEGKQAWLKKEVNGRIFGGVITLGAVTRRMTHSNPNIAQVPKVKADDDGTVIWGYEGGFGADCRELFTATAGFVLVGCDADALELRCLGGYMARYDGGAYIETILRGKKSEGTDMHTVNARALGLDPTKAYSVDGKTVSGREIAKVWFYAFIYGAGDFKLGTILGVRGSDKKTRQAGAESKEAFLKNLPALGKLVSLVKKKAKQRGYLVALDGGKLKVRKAHAALN
;
A
#
# COMPACT_ATOMS: atom_id res chain seq x y z
N MET A 1 3.52 -10.54 21.73
CA MET A 1 2.78 -10.59 23.01
C MET A 1 2.07 -9.30 23.39
N GLY A 2 2.58 -8.12 23.01
CA GLY A 2 1.95 -6.81 23.27
C GLY A 2 0.45 -6.68 22.96
N GLN A 3 -0.03 -7.16 21.81
CA GLN A 3 -1.46 -7.07 21.47
C GLN A 3 -2.35 -8.10 22.19
N ILE A 4 -1.79 -9.23 22.63
CA ILE A 4 -2.57 -10.32 23.23
C ILE A 4 -2.77 -10.08 24.73
N ALA A 5 -1.69 -9.81 25.48
CA ALA A 5 -1.71 -9.81 26.94
C ALA A 5 -1.08 -8.55 27.58
N GLU A 6 0.07 -8.10 27.09
CA GLU A 6 0.90 -7.14 27.84
C GLU A 6 0.41 -5.69 27.68
N GLY A 7 -0.03 -5.30 26.48
CA GLY A 7 -0.42 -3.93 26.16
C GLY A 7 -1.58 -3.39 26.98
N LYS A 8 -1.70 -2.06 27.08
CA LYS A 8 -2.85 -1.39 27.72
C LYS A 8 -4.19 -1.74 27.05
N GLN A 9 -4.16 -1.93 25.73
CA GLN A 9 -5.31 -2.36 24.93
C GLN A 9 -5.14 -3.80 24.44
N ALA A 10 -4.54 -4.65 25.26
CA ALA A 10 -4.38 -6.06 24.96
C ALA A 10 -5.75 -6.77 24.88
N TRP A 11 -5.88 -7.74 23.98
CA TRP A 11 -7.13 -8.45 23.72
C TRP A 11 -7.70 -9.14 24.97
N LEU A 12 -6.86 -9.84 25.74
CA LEU A 12 -7.30 -10.50 26.98
C LEU A 12 -7.83 -9.51 28.05
N LYS A 13 -7.42 -8.23 27.99
CA LYS A 13 -7.92 -7.18 28.90
C LYS A 13 -9.19 -6.50 28.37
N LYS A 14 -9.56 -6.77 27.12
CA LYS A 14 -10.69 -6.15 26.41
C LYS A 14 -11.78 -7.15 26.06
N GLU A 15 -11.51 -8.42 26.30
CA GLU A 15 -12.46 -9.51 26.19
C GLU A 15 -13.51 -9.37 27.31
N VAL A 16 -14.77 -9.54 26.92
CA VAL A 16 -15.94 -9.59 27.80
C VAL A 16 -16.87 -10.69 27.27
N ASN A 17 -17.07 -11.75 28.05
CA ASN A 17 -17.96 -12.88 27.74
C ASN A 17 -17.68 -13.54 26.37
N GLY A 18 -16.42 -13.88 26.11
CA GLY A 18 -15.90 -14.47 24.89
C GLY A 18 -15.81 -13.53 23.70
N ARG A 19 -15.94 -12.20 23.90
CA ARG A 19 -16.03 -11.23 22.79
C ARG A 19 -15.20 -9.98 23.02
N ILE A 20 -14.69 -9.39 21.93
CA ILE A 20 -13.97 -8.12 21.96
C ILE A 20 -14.78 -7.06 21.21
N PHE A 21 -15.08 -5.95 21.89
CA PHE A 21 -15.87 -4.86 21.34
C PHE A 21 -14.97 -3.67 20.95
N GLY A 22 -14.27 -3.80 19.82
CA GLY A 22 -13.42 -2.73 19.29
C GLY A 22 -14.23 -1.50 18.88
N GLY A 23 -13.78 -0.31 19.31
CA GLY A 23 -14.38 0.96 18.94
C GLY A 23 -14.03 1.37 17.51
N VAL A 24 -14.99 1.96 16.80
CA VAL A 24 -14.87 2.43 15.42
C VAL A 24 -15.34 3.88 15.31
N ILE A 25 -14.55 4.71 14.63
CA ILE A 25 -14.95 6.06 14.21
C ILE A 25 -15.04 6.06 12.69
N THR A 26 -16.27 6.11 12.15
CA THR A 26 -16.60 5.89 10.72
C THR A 26 -15.82 6.78 9.76
N LEU A 27 -15.52 8.02 10.14
CA LEU A 27 -14.78 9.00 9.34
C LEU A 27 -13.57 9.56 10.10
N GLY A 28 -12.89 8.71 10.88
CA GLY A 28 -11.85 9.15 11.81
C GLY A 28 -10.54 9.60 11.14
N ALA A 29 -10.27 9.15 9.90
CA ALA A 29 -9.10 9.58 9.14
C ALA A 29 -9.42 10.82 8.28
N VAL A 30 -8.39 11.61 7.94
CA VAL A 30 -8.52 12.77 7.02
C VAL A 30 -9.00 12.35 5.63
N THR A 31 -8.69 11.12 5.21
CA THR A 31 -9.17 10.48 3.98
C THR A 31 -10.56 9.87 4.13
N ARG A 32 -11.24 10.09 5.27
CA ARG A 32 -12.55 9.55 5.62
C ARG A 32 -12.61 8.03 5.80
N ARG A 33 -11.46 7.36 5.93
CA ARG A 33 -11.42 5.97 6.39
C ARG A 33 -11.83 5.86 7.86
N MET A 34 -12.35 4.69 8.20
CA MET A 34 -12.60 4.33 9.60
C MET A 34 -11.29 4.30 10.39
N THR A 35 -11.32 4.78 11.63
CA THR A 35 -10.26 4.51 12.61
C THR A 35 -10.78 3.59 13.69
N HIS A 36 -9.89 2.73 14.21
CA HIS A 36 -10.25 1.67 15.15
C HIS A 36 -9.43 1.84 16.43
N SER A 37 -10.04 1.58 17.59
CA SER A 37 -9.36 1.72 18.89
C SER A 37 -10.04 0.91 19.99
N ASN A 38 -9.34 0.69 21.11
CA ASN A 38 -9.88 0.08 22.34
C ASN A 38 -10.57 -1.30 22.21
N PRO A 39 -9.93 -2.34 21.66
CA PRO A 39 -8.64 -2.34 20.99
C PRO A 39 -8.80 -2.09 19.49
N ASN A 40 -7.72 -1.69 18.83
CA ASN A 40 -7.73 -1.61 17.37
C ASN A 40 -7.62 -3.05 16.82
N ILE A 41 -8.73 -3.57 16.29
CA ILE A 41 -8.81 -4.91 15.65
C ILE A 41 -8.41 -4.87 14.17
N ALA A 42 -8.34 -3.69 13.55
CA ALA A 42 -7.84 -3.54 12.17
C ALA A 42 -6.31 -3.72 12.04
N GLN A 43 -5.60 -3.98 13.15
CA GLN A 43 -4.16 -4.25 13.20
C GLN A 43 -3.82 -5.65 13.71
N VAL A 44 -4.77 -6.60 13.67
CA VAL A 44 -4.47 -8.01 13.93
C VAL A 44 -3.42 -8.48 12.91
N PRO A 45 -2.34 -9.15 13.34
CA PRO A 45 -1.26 -9.58 12.46
C PRO A 45 -1.77 -10.31 11.21
N LYS A 46 -1.10 -10.03 10.09
CA LYS A 46 -1.43 -10.66 8.79
C LYS A 46 -0.96 -12.12 8.79
N VAL A 47 -1.78 -13.02 8.27
CA VAL A 47 -1.39 -14.41 7.94
C VAL A 47 -0.34 -14.39 6.84
N LYS A 48 0.78 -15.09 7.07
CA LYS A 48 1.76 -15.38 6.03
C LYS A 48 1.45 -16.73 5.41
N ALA A 49 1.69 -16.83 4.12
CA ALA A 49 1.68 -18.08 3.38
C ALA A 49 2.95 -18.17 2.54
N ASP A 50 3.39 -19.37 2.23
CA ASP A 50 4.45 -19.62 1.25
C ASP A 50 3.94 -19.39 -0.19
N ASP A 51 4.81 -19.63 -1.17
CA ASP A 51 4.50 -19.42 -2.59
C ASP A 51 3.39 -20.35 -3.11
N ASP A 52 3.17 -21.50 -2.44
CA ASP A 52 2.11 -22.48 -2.75
C ASP A 52 0.80 -22.16 -2.02
N GLY A 53 0.78 -21.12 -1.18
CA GLY A 53 -0.40 -20.68 -0.44
C GLY A 53 -0.60 -21.43 0.88
N THR A 54 0.36 -22.23 1.32
CA THR A 54 0.32 -22.92 2.61
C THR A 54 0.50 -21.92 3.74
N VAL A 55 -0.43 -21.92 4.70
CA VAL A 55 -0.37 -21.03 5.86
C VAL A 55 0.82 -21.37 6.74
N ILE A 56 1.62 -20.35 7.08
CA ILE A 56 2.79 -20.47 7.96
C ILE A 56 2.38 -20.07 9.38
N TRP A 57 2.55 -21.00 10.32
CA TRP A 57 2.17 -20.87 11.73
C TRP A 57 3.35 -20.49 12.63
N GLY A 58 3.05 -20.13 13.89
CA GLY A 58 4.03 -19.97 14.94
C GLY A 58 5.06 -18.87 14.65
N TYR A 59 6.28 -19.08 15.14
CA TYR A 59 7.35 -18.07 15.05
C TYR A 59 7.72 -17.71 13.61
N GLU A 60 7.77 -18.69 12.71
CA GLU A 60 8.10 -18.50 11.29
C GLU A 60 7.06 -17.62 10.58
N GLY A 61 5.78 -17.89 10.85
CA GLY A 61 4.65 -17.08 10.39
C GLY A 61 4.56 -15.70 11.04
N GLY A 62 5.36 -15.44 12.09
CA GLY A 62 5.23 -14.26 12.94
C GLY A 62 3.93 -14.25 13.76
N PHE A 63 3.38 -15.43 14.05
CA PHE A 63 2.13 -15.67 14.77
C PHE A 63 0.87 -15.08 14.11
N GLY A 64 0.93 -14.81 12.80
CA GLY A 64 -0.19 -14.24 12.05
C GLY A 64 -1.43 -15.12 12.03
N ALA A 65 -1.24 -16.40 11.71
CA ALA A 65 -2.30 -17.40 11.71
C ALA A 65 -2.83 -17.66 13.12
N ASP A 66 -1.92 -17.87 14.07
CA ASP A 66 -2.23 -18.10 15.48
C ASP A 66 -3.10 -16.99 16.07
N CYS A 67 -2.78 -15.73 15.76
CA CYS A 67 -3.56 -14.58 16.23
C CYS A 67 -4.95 -14.52 15.60
N ARG A 68 -5.09 -14.86 14.32
CA ARG A 68 -6.38 -14.80 13.60
C ARG A 68 -7.31 -15.95 13.97
N GLU A 69 -6.76 -17.12 14.31
CA GLU A 69 -7.50 -18.30 14.78
C GLU A 69 -8.32 -18.00 16.05
N LEU A 70 -7.88 -17.03 16.85
CA LEU A 70 -8.61 -16.59 18.06
C LEU A 70 -9.94 -15.87 17.76
N PHE A 71 -10.15 -15.40 16.54
CA PHE A 71 -11.34 -14.66 16.13
C PHE A 71 -12.28 -15.57 15.34
N THR A 72 -13.22 -16.20 16.03
CA THR A 72 -14.16 -17.15 15.43
C THR A 72 -15.60 -16.64 15.40
N ALA A 73 -16.45 -17.32 14.62
CA ALA A 73 -17.88 -17.07 14.60
C ALA A 73 -18.54 -17.49 15.91
N THR A 74 -19.71 -16.90 16.22
CA THR A 74 -20.54 -17.42 17.31
C THR A 74 -21.01 -18.84 16.98
N ALA A 75 -21.15 -19.71 17.98
CA ALA A 75 -21.63 -21.08 17.78
C ALA A 75 -22.95 -21.10 16.98
N GLY A 76 -23.02 -21.97 15.96
CA GLY A 76 -24.13 -22.05 15.02
C GLY A 76 -24.06 -21.07 13.83
N PHE A 77 -23.05 -20.20 13.79
CA PHE A 77 -22.80 -19.27 12.67
C PHE A 77 -21.49 -19.59 11.96
N VAL A 78 -21.34 -19.03 10.76
CA VAL A 78 -20.10 -19.08 9.96
C VAL A 78 -19.55 -17.66 9.77
N LEU A 79 -18.23 -17.53 9.65
CA LEU A 79 -17.57 -16.26 9.35
C LEU A 79 -17.35 -16.15 7.83
N VAL A 80 -17.85 -15.09 7.21
CA VAL A 80 -17.67 -14.81 5.78
C VAL A 80 -16.80 -13.57 5.62
N GLY A 81 -15.62 -13.75 5.04
CA GLY A 81 -14.70 -12.67 4.72
C GLY A 81 -14.86 -12.19 3.27
N CYS A 82 -14.96 -10.88 3.08
CA CYS A 82 -14.98 -10.23 1.77
C CYS A 82 -13.87 -9.18 1.72
N ASP A 83 -13.08 -9.17 0.64
CA ASP A 83 -12.04 -8.16 0.41
C ASP A 83 -12.17 -7.58 -0.99
N ALA A 84 -11.94 -6.27 -1.12
CA ALA A 84 -11.98 -5.58 -2.40
C ALA A 84 -10.63 -5.71 -3.10
N ASP A 85 -10.52 -6.68 -4.01
CA ASP A 85 -9.27 -7.00 -4.69
C ASP A 85 -8.66 -5.77 -5.40
N ALA A 86 -7.43 -5.45 -5.03
CA ALA A 86 -6.63 -4.36 -5.60
C ALA A 86 -7.36 -2.99 -5.65
N LEU A 87 -8.25 -2.70 -4.69
CA LEU A 87 -9.13 -1.50 -4.72
C LEU A 87 -8.41 -0.20 -5.07
N GLU A 88 -7.30 0.12 -4.39
CA GLU A 88 -6.57 1.37 -4.60
C GLU A 88 -5.94 1.47 -6.00
N LEU A 89 -5.46 0.34 -6.54
CA LEU A 89 -4.93 0.26 -7.89
C LEU A 89 -6.03 0.43 -8.93
N ARG A 90 -7.19 -0.18 -8.70
CA ARG A 90 -8.37 0.00 -9.57
C ARG A 90 -8.86 1.44 -9.55
N CYS A 91 -8.86 2.10 -8.38
CA CYS A 91 -9.12 3.54 -8.28
C CYS A 91 -8.11 4.35 -9.10
N LEU A 92 -6.81 4.05 -8.97
CA LEU A 92 -5.76 4.72 -9.74
C LEU A 92 -5.95 4.54 -11.25
N GLY A 93 -6.17 3.30 -11.70
CA GLY A 93 -6.45 2.96 -13.10
C GLY A 93 -7.68 3.69 -13.63
N GLY A 94 -8.76 3.75 -12.85
CA GLY A 94 -9.98 4.50 -13.17
C GLY A 94 -9.71 6.00 -13.39
N TYR A 95 -8.91 6.63 -12.52
CA TYR A 95 -8.52 8.03 -12.72
C TYR A 95 -7.56 8.26 -13.89
N MET A 96 -6.75 7.24 -14.24
CA MET A 96 -5.84 7.28 -15.38
C MET A 96 -6.54 7.03 -16.72
N ALA A 97 -7.67 6.31 -16.73
CA ALA A 97 -8.41 5.89 -17.93
C ALA A 97 -8.70 7.04 -18.92
N ARG A 98 -8.97 8.25 -18.40
CA ARG A 98 -9.19 9.46 -19.22
C ARG A 98 -7.96 9.93 -20.01
N TYR A 99 -6.78 9.40 -19.73
CA TYR A 99 -5.50 9.78 -20.32
C TYR A 99 -4.83 8.65 -21.10
N ASP A 100 -5.12 7.38 -20.78
CA ASP A 100 -4.54 6.19 -21.42
C ASP A 100 -5.57 5.25 -22.06
N GLY A 101 -6.85 5.64 -22.09
CA GLY A 101 -7.92 4.81 -22.65
C GLY A 101 -8.18 3.51 -21.87
N GLY A 102 -7.72 3.39 -20.62
CA GLY A 102 -7.89 2.20 -19.79
C GLY A 102 -6.75 1.19 -19.89
N ALA A 103 -5.65 1.51 -20.57
CA ALA A 103 -4.49 0.61 -20.71
C ALA A 103 -3.92 0.12 -19.36
N TYR A 104 -3.87 0.99 -18.34
CA TYR A 104 -3.41 0.60 -17.02
C TYR A 104 -4.39 -0.33 -16.28
N ILE A 105 -5.69 -0.23 -16.56
CA ILE A 105 -6.71 -1.15 -16.02
C ILE A 105 -6.48 -2.56 -16.57
N GLU A 106 -6.24 -2.70 -17.87
CA GLU A 106 -5.91 -3.99 -18.48
C GLU A 106 -4.64 -4.60 -17.87
N THR A 107 -3.63 -3.77 -17.61
CA THR A 107 -2.41 -4.20 -16.91
C THR A 107 -2.70 -4.72 -15.50
N ILE A 108 -3.60 -4.08 -14.75
CA ILE A 108 -4.00 -4.51 -13.40
C ILE A 108 -4.79 -5.82 -13.44
N LEU A 109 -5.71 -5.96 -14.39
CA LEU A 109 -6.65 -7.09 -14.44
C LEU A 109 -6.09 -8.33 -15.13
N ARG A 110 -5.23 -8.16 -16.14
CA ARG A 110 -4.77 -9.25 -17.02
C ARG A 110 -3.26 -9.46 -17.00
N GLY A 111 -2.50 -8.55 -16.40
CA GLY A 111 -1.05 -8.63 -16.35
C GLY A 111 -0.59 -9.87 -15.58
N LYS A 112 0.33 -10.64 -16.18
CA LYS A 112 0.89 -11.86 -15.60
C LYS A 112 2.39 -11.70 -15.39
N LYS A 113 2.86 -12.18 -14.23
CA LYS A 113 4.29 -12.18 -13.89
C LYS A 113 5.10 -13.02 -14.87
N SER A 114 4.59 -14.18 -15.26
CA SER A 114 5.24 -15.11 -16.20
C SER A 114 5.44 -14.52 -17.60
N GLU A 115 4.55 -13.64 -18.03
CA GLU A 115 4.60 -12.98 -19.34
C GLU A 115 5.30 -11.61 -19.26
N GLY A 116 5.72 -11.18 -18.07
CA GLY A 116 6.31 -9.85 -17.85
C GLY A 116 5.37 -8.70 -18.19
N THR A 117 4.06 -8.93 -18.10
CA THR A 117 2.99 -7.95 -18.37
C THR A 117 2.35 -7.43 -17.09
N ASP A 118 2.70 -7.97 -15.93
CA ASP A 118 2.20 -7.48 -14.65
C ASP A 118 2.69 -6.06 -14.31
N MET A 119 1.90 -5.36 -13.51
CA MET A 119 2.14 -3.96 -13.15
C MET A 119 3.55 -3.69 -12.58
N HIS A 120 4.14 -4.62 -11.81
CA HIS A 120 5.45 -4.38 -11.21
C HIS A 120 6.56 -4.50 -12.26
N THR A 121 6.35 -5.34 -13.27
CA THR A 121 7.24 -5.44 -14.42
C THR A 121 7.17 -4.17 -15.29
N VAL A 122 5.95 -3.67 -15.56
CA VAL A 122 5.76 -2.37 -16.25
C VAL A 122 6.40 -1.23 -15.46
N ASN A 123 6.20 -1.19 -14.15
CA ASN A 123 6.76 -0.17 -13.28
C ASN A 123 8.29 -0.23 -13.21
N ALA A 124 8.88 -1.43 -13.21
CA ALA A 124 10.35 -1.59 -13.24
C ALA A 124 10.94 -0.97 -14.50
N ARG A 125 10.35 -1.28 -15.67
CA ARG A 125 10.76 -0.68 -16.95
C ARG A 125 10.60 0.85 -16.91
N ALA A 126 9.50 1.35 -16.35
CA ALA A 126 9.28 2.80 -16.20
C ALA A 126 10.28 3.48 -15.25
N LEU A 127 10.85 2.76 -14.29
CA LEU A 127 11.94 3.22 -13.42
C LEU A 127 13.33 3.07 -14.06
N GLY A 128 13.44 2.49 -15.26
CA GLY A 128 14.72 2.18 -15.90
C GLY A 128 15.42 0.95 -15.30
N LEU A 129 14.67 0.08 -14.61
CA LEU A 129 15.17 -1.18 -14.06
C LEU A 129 14.83 -2.33 -15.01
N ASP A 130 15.75 -3.29 -15.12
CA ASP A 130 15.46 -4.58 -15.72
C ASP A 130 14.65 -5.42 -14.71
N PRO A 131 13.44 -5.87 -15.05
CA PRO A 131 12.57 -6.60 -14.12
C PRO A 131 13.19 -7.89 -13.55
N THR A 132 14.05 -8.55 -14.32
CA THR A 132 14.61 -9.87 -14.04
C THR A 132 16.02 -9.81 -13.47
N LYS A 133 16.75 -8.72 -13.73
CA LYS A 133 18.10 -8.52 -13.22
C LYS A 133 18.12 -8.48 -11.69
N ALA A 134 19.12 -9.11 -11.12
CA ALA A 134 19.42 -9.08 -9.69
C ALA A 134 20.19 -7.79 -9.32
N TYR A 135 19.75 -7.14 -8.24
CA TYR A 135 20.34 -5.95 -7.67
C TYR A 135 20.66 -6.22 -6.19
N SER A 136 21.77 -5.66 -5.69
CA SER A 136 22.12 -5.72 -4.28
C SER A 136 21.59 -4.47 -3.57
N VAL A 137 20.66 -4.66 -2.64
CA VAL A 137 20.07 -3.58 -1.81
C VAL A 137 20.15 -4.02 -0.35
N ASP A 138 20.88 -3.27 0.47
CA ASP A 138 21.09 -3.57 1.91
C ASP A 138 21.54 -5.00 2.20
N GLY A 139 22.48 -5.52 1.40
CA GLY A 139 23.01 -6.87 1.55
C GLY A 139 22.04 -7.99 1.13
N LYS A 140 20.91 -7.63 0.50
CA LYS A 140 19.96 -8.58 -0.09
C LYS A 140 19.98 -8.52 -1.60
N THR A 141 19.94 -9.69 -2.22
CA THR A 141 19.73 -9.81 -3.66
C THR A 141 18.24 -9.70 -3.95
N VAL A 142 17.83 -8.69 -4.71
CA VAL A 142 16.43 -8.42 -5.07
C VAL A 142 16.31 -8.18 -6.57
N SER A 143 15.21 -8.59 -7.19
CA SER A 143 14.95 -8.32 -8.60
C SER A 143 14.54 -6.87 -8.84
N GLY A 144 14.74 -6.34 -10.06
CA GLY A 144 14.25 -5.00 -10.42
C GLY A 144 12.73 -4.88 -10.29
N ARG A 145 11.99 -5.97 -10.54
CA ARG A 145 10.54 -6.05 -10.29
C ARG A 145 10.19 -5.86 -8.81
N GLU A 146 10.93 -6.46 -7.89
CA GLU A 146 10.70 -6.31 -6.45
C GLU A 146 11.02 -4.91 -5.94
N ILE A 147 12.12 -4.32 -6.43
CA ILE A 147 12.44 -2.91 -6.16
C ILE A 147 11.28 -2.03 -6.63
N ALA A 148 10.80 -2.22 -7.86
CA ALA A 148 9.71 -1.44 -8.43
C ALA A 148 8.40 -1.61 -7.66
N LYS A 149 8.08 -2.82 -7.16
CA LYS A 149 6.93 -3.06 -6.30
C LYS A 149 7.01 -2.18 -5.04
N VAL A 150 8.11 -2.27 -4.29
CA VAL A 150 8.28 -1.50 -3.04
C VAL A 150 8.30 0.00 -3.31
N TRP A 151 9.00 0.42 -4.37
CA TRP A 151 9.09 1.82 -4.77
C TRP A 151 7.73 2.39 -5.15
N PHE A 152 6.96 1.65 -5.96
CA PHE A 152 5.64 2.10 -6.42
C PHE A 152 4.67 2.26 -5.26
N TYR A 153 4.59 1.29 -4.34
CA TYR A 153 3.76 1.41 -3.15
C TYR A 153 4.17 2.61 -2.29
N ALA A 154 5.46 2.80 -2.07
CA ALA A 154 5.95 3.98 -1.36
C ALA A 154 5.55 5.28 -2.08
N PHE A 155 5.69 5.33 -3.40
CA PHE A 155 5.33 6.49 -4.22
C PHE A 155 3.83 6.83 -4.12
N ILE A 156 2.93 5.86 -4.32
CA ILE A 156 1.48 6.11 -4.27
C ILE A 156 1.02 6.50 -2.86
N TYR A 157 1.71 6.05 -1.80
CA TYR A 157 1.47 6.46 -0.42
C TYR A 157 2.17 7.78 -0.04
N GLY A 158 2.71 8.51 -1.02
CA GLY A 158 3.25 9.84 -0.82
C GLY A 158 4.65 9.85 -0.18
N ALA A 159 5.47 8.82 -0.38
CA ALA A 159 6.85 8.84 0.08
C ALA A 159 7.63 10.04 -0.50
N GLY A 160 8.38 10.73 0.37
CA GLY A 160 9.31 11.78 -0.02
C GLY A 160 10.54 11.23 -0.72
N ASP A 161 11.31 12.10 -1.37
CA ASP A 161 12.40 11.71 -2.27
C ASP A 161 13.49 10.90 -1.56
N PHE A 162 13.81 11.21 -0.30
CA PHE A 162 14.77 10.41 0.47
C PHE A 162 14.35 8.93 0.61
N LYS A 163 13.08 8.66 0.91
CA LYS A 163 12.59 7.28 1.06
C LYS A 163 12.57 6.56 -0.29
N LEU A 164 12.25 7.25 -1.37
CA LEU A 164 12.29 6.68 -2.72
C LEU A 164 13.72 6.33 -3.13
N GLY A 165 14.69 7.22 -2.88
CA GLY A 165 16.11 6.95 -3.14
C GLY A 165 16.66 5.78 -2.32
N THR A 166 16.27 5.66 -1.05
CA THR A 166 16.73 4.52 -0.23
C THR A 166 16.18 3.17 -0.72
N ILE A 167 14.95 3.13 -1.23
CA ILE A 167 14.37 1.91 -1.83
C ILE A 167 15.15 1.46 -3.08
N LEU A 168 15.70 2.40 -3.85
CA LEU A 168 16.56 2.10 -5.01
C LEU A 168 17.98 1.66 -4.63
N GLY A 169 18.27 1.46 -3.33
CA GLY A 169 19.59 1.07 -2.86
C GLY A 169 20.62 2.21 -2.84
N VAL A 170 20.23 3.46 -3.13
CA VAL A 170 21.15 4.59 -3.07
C VAL A 170 21.49 4.90 -1.60
N ARG A 171 22.78 4.89 -1.28
CA ARG A 171 23.33 5.20 0.04
C ARG A 171 24.36 6.33 -0.07
N GLY A 172 24.68 6.96 1.04
CA GLY A 172 25.61 8.09 1.13
C GLY A 172 24.93 9.32 1.73
N SER A 173 25.28 10.50 1.23
CA SER A 173 24.73 11.76 1.75
C SER A 173 23.23 11.92 1.50
N ASP A 174 22.56 12.62 2.41
CA ASP A 174 21.14 12.98 2.32
C ASP A 174 20.79 13.63 0.97
N LYS A 175 21.68 14.50 0.47
CA LYS A 175 21.53 15.18 -0.81
C LYS A 175 21.49 14.18 -1.98
N LYS A 176 22.45 13.24 -2.03
CA LYS A 176 22.55 12.23 -3.09
C LYS A 176 21.32 11.31 -3.09
N THR A 177 20.90 10.87 -1.90
CA THR A 177 19.74 9.97 -1.76
C THR A 177 18.44 10.67 -2.18
N ARG A 178 18.24 11.93 -1.79
CA ARG A 178 17.08 12.72 -2.23
C ARG A 178 17.09 12.97 -3.73
N GLN A 179 18.25 13.27 -4.30
CA GLN A 179 18.39 13.49 -5.74
C GLN A 179 17.97 12.24 -6.53
N ALA A 180 18.47 11.05 -6.19
CA ALA A 180 18.07 9.81 -6.85
C ALA A 180 16.55 9.53 -6.73
N GLY A 181 15.95 9.83 -5.58
CA GLY A 181 14.51 9.72 -5.40
C GLY A 181 13.69 10.71 -6.25
N ALA A 182 14.20 11.92 -6.45
CA ALA A 182 13.56 12.92 -7.29
C ALA A 182 13.69 12.55 -8.78
N GLU A 183 14.88 12.16 -9.23
CA GLU A 183 15.15 11.73 -10.60
C GLU A 183 14.33 10.49 -10.98
N SER A 184 14.27 9.48 -10.11
CA SER A 184 13.45 8.29 -10.36
C SER A 184 11.95 8.61 -10.45
N LYS A 185 11.45 9.54 -9.63
CA LYS A 185 10.06 10.00 -9.71
C LYS A 185 9.78 10.73 -11.02
N GLU A 186 10.69 11.59 -11.46
CA GLU A 186 10.56 12.29 -12.73
C GLU A 186 10.58 11.32 -13.91
N ALA A 187 11.55 10.40 -13.95
CA ALA A 187 11.65 9.37 -14.98
C ALA A 187 10.40 8.48 -15.01
N PHE A 188 9.91 8.06 -13.84
CA PHE A 188 8.72 7.24 -13.73
C PHE A 188 7.46 7.93 -14.28
N LEU A 189 7.25 9.20 -13.93
CA LEU A 189 6.09 9.96 -14.41
C LEU A 189 6.19 10.32 -15.91
N LYS A 190 7.41 10.45 -16.44
CA LYS A 190 7.65 10.61 -17.88
C LYS A 190 7.33 9.32 -18.63
N ASN A 191 7.71 8.18 -18.08
CA ASN A 191 7.51 6.86 -18.68
C ASN A 191 6.09 6.28 -18.47
N LEU A 192 5.30 6.88 -17.56
CA LEU A 192 3.86 6.64 -17.42
C LEU A 192 3.08 7.96 -17.56
N PRO A 193 2.90 8.48 -18.79
CA PRO A 193 2.37 9.82 -19.02
C PRO A 193 0.98 10.07 -18.42
N ALA A 194 0.10 9.05 -18.39
CA ALA A 194 -1.22 9.17 -17.78
C ALA A 194 -1.15 9.42 -16.26
N LEU A 195 -0.24 8.73 -15.57
CA LEU A 195 0.02 8.96 -14.16
C LEU A 195 0.67 10.33 -13.94
N GLY A 196 1.62 10.72 -14.79
CA GLY A 196 2.23 12.06 -14.80
C GLY A 196 1.19 13.19 -14.90
N LYS A 197 0.24 13.08 -15.85
CA LYS A 197 -0.87 14.02 -16.02
C LYS A 197 -1.77 14.05 -14.78
N LEU A 198 -2.13 12.88 -14.24
CA LEU A 198 -2.97 12.77 -13.04
C LEU A 198 -2.31 13.44 -11.82
N VAL A 199 -1.06 13.09 -11.51
CA VAL A 199 -0.30 13.65 -10.39
C VAL A 199 -0.17 15.17 -10.51
N SER A 200 0.14 15.67 -11.71
CA SER A 200 0.29 17.10 -11.96
C SER A 200 -1.01 17.85 -11.73
N LEU A 201 -2.13 17.30 -12.22
CA LEU A 201 -3.46 17.89 -12.02
C LEU A 201 -3.89 17.86 -10.55
N VAL A 202 -3.69 16.74 -9.86
CA VAL A 202 -4.00 16.59 -8.44
C VAL A 202 -3.21 17.59 -7.59
N LYS A 203 -1.89 17.70 -7.80
CA LYS A 203 -1.04 18.67 -7.11
C LYS A 203 -1.48 20.11 -7.39
N LYS A 204 -1.79 20.45 -8.65
CA LYS A 204 -2.28 21.78 -9.03
C LYS A 204 -3.58 22.10 -8.29
N LYS A 205 -4.56 21.20 -8.30
CA LYS A 205 -5.85 21.39 -7.62
C LYS A 205 -5.67 21.48 -6.10
N ALA A 206 -4.87 20.61 -5.50
CA ALA A 206 -4.56 20.65 -4.08
C ALA A 206 -3.91 21.98 -3.67
N LYS A 207 -2.96 22.51 -4.45
CA LYS A 207 -2.31 23.81 -4.19
C LYS A 207 -3.30 24.98 -4.33
N GLN A 208 -4.20 24.93 -5.30
CA GLN A 208 -5.16 26.01 -5.56
C GLN A 208 -6.23 26.14 -4.47
N ARG A 209 -6.75 25.02 -3.95
CA ARG A 209 -7.92 25.04 -3.03
C ARG A 209 -7.65 24.48 -1.63
N GLY A 210 -6.53 23.79 -1.40
CA GLY A 210 -6.20 23.15 -0.12
C GLY A 210 -6.92 21.82 0.16
N TYR A 211 -7.77 21.36 -0.76
CA TYR A 211 -8.53 20.10 -0.65
C TYR A 211 -8.67 19.39 -1.99
N LEU A 212 -9.14 18.15 -1.97
CA LEU A 212 -9.66 17.40 -3.11
C LEU A 212 -11.16 17.12 -2.93
N VAL A 213 -11.85 16.81 -4.02
CA VAL A 213 -13.27 16.46 -3.98
C VAL A 213 -13.37 14.95 -4.03
N ALA A 214 -14.01 14.35 -3.05
CA ALA A 214 -14.29 12.91 -2.98
C ALA A 214 -15.39 12.51 -3.97
N LEU A 215 -15.59 11.21 -4.16
CA LEU A 215 -16.63 10.67 -5.03
C LEU A 215 -18.04 11.08 -4.59
N ASP A 216 -18.24 11.31 -3.29
CA ASP A 216 -19.49 11.80 -2.71
C ASP A 216 -19.67 13.34 -2.81
N GLY A 217 -18.77 14.04 -3.50
CA GLY A 217 -18.78 15.50 -3.62
C GLY A 217 -18.20 16.26 -2.43
N GLY A 218 -17.90 15.58 -1.32
CA GLY A 218 -17.33 16.19 -0.13
C GLY A 218 -15.84 16.57 -0.27
N LYS A 219 -15.36 17.44 0.64
CA LYS A 219 -13.97 17.92 0.65
C LYS A 219 -13.04 16.97 1.45
N LEU A 220 -11.88 16.67 0.87
CA LEU A 220 -10.76 15.94 1.48
C LEU A 220 -9.57 16.89 1.67
N LYS A 221 -9.24 17.26 2.91
CA LYS A 221 -8.15 18.23 3.17
C LYS A 221 -6.79 17.63 2.81
N VAL A 222 -5.99 18.35 2.03
CA VAL A 222 -4.64 17.93 1.68
C VAL A 222 -3.65 18.52 2.67
N ARG A 223 -2.92 17.65 3.40
CA ARG A 223 -1.93 18.08 4.41
C ARG A 223 -0.57 18.41 3.81
N LYS A 224 -0.12 17.63 2.83
CA LYS A 224 1.19 17.78 2.17
C LYS A 224 1.04 17.52 0.68
N ALA A 225 1.68 18.33 -0.16
CA ALA A 225 1.53 18.24 -1.62
C ALA A 225 2.00 16.91 -2.22
N HIS A 226 3.03 16.27 -1.64
CA HIS A 226 3.51 14.96 -2.10
C HIS A 226 2.54 13.81 -1.78
N ALA A 227 1.69 13.99 -0.76
CA ALA A 227 0.68 13.02 -0.36
C ALA A 227 -0.69 13.30 -1.00
N ALA A 228 -0.80 14.28 -1.91
CA ALA A 228 -2.10 14.68 -2.46
C ALA A 228 -2.75 13.60 -3.34
N LEU A 229 -1.96 12.74 -4.00
CA LEU A 229 -2.50 11.62 -4.77
C LEU A 229 -3.08 10.53 -3.86
N ASN A 230 -2.52 10.41 -2.65
CA ASN A 230 -2.94 9.46 -1.62
C ASN A 230 -4.17 9.97 -0.86
#